data_AF-A0A956K073-F1
#
_entry.id   AF-A0A956K073-F1
#
_cell.length_a   1.000
_cell.length_b   1.000
_cell.length_c   1.000
_cell.angle_alpha   90.00
_cell.angle_beta   90.00
_cell.angle_gamma   90.00
#
_symmetry.space_group_name_H-M   'P 1'
#
loop_
_entity.id
_entity.type
_entity.pdbx_description
1 polymer ?
#
loop_
_entity_poly.entity_id
_entity_poly.type
_entity_poly.pdbx_seq_one_letter_code
_entity_poly.pdbx_strand_id
1 'polypeptide(L)'
;MERTKGLMTLAAGVGVGIALVLSCGDDSPGDADAAVCDCPAAEAPLAGRVQEFEETAEIAVQTSRAIGVDCPSDAIPLGGSCLLDELAAERVNLTMAYQGSQTWVCRWDNLSPEPRMGIVRVRCLMPAQ
;
A
#
# COMPACT_ATOMS: atom_id res chain seq x y z
N MET A 1 50.72 -1.79 -19.45
CA MET A 1 50.43 -1.96 -18.01
C MET A 1 49.00 -1.50 -17.73
N GLU A 2 47.96 -2.23 -18.18
CA GLU A 2 46.55 -1.82 -17.96
C GLU A 2 45.62 -2.98 -17.57
N ARG A 3 46.03 -4.24 -17.75
CA ARG A 3 45.19 -5.41 -17.45
C ARG A 3 45.08 -5.76 -15.97
N THR A 4 45.98 -5.27 -15.13
CA THR A 4 46.01 -5.57 -13.68
C THR A 4 45.02 -4.74 -12.85
N LYS A 5 44.59 -3.57 -13.34
CA LYS A 5 43.63 -2.71 -12.62
C LYS A 5 42.19 -3.24 -12.66
N GLY A 6 41.78 -3.85 -13.78
CA GLY A 6 40.42 -4.40 -13.95
C GLY A 6 40.17 -5.66 -13.10
N LEU A 7 41.21 -6.47 -12.85
CA LEU A 7 41.08 -7.68 -12.04
C LEU A 7 40.83 -7.36 -10.56
N MET A 8 41.44 -6.27 -10.05
CA MET A 8 41.26 -5.83 -8.65
C MET A 8 39.86 -5.25 -8.38
N THR A 9 39.23 -4.60 -9.37
CA THR A 9 37.89 -4.05 -9.21
C THR A 9 36.80 -5.13 -9.19
N LEU A 10 37.00 -6.21 -9.95
CA LEU A 10 36.10 -7.36 -9.98
C LEU A 10 36.12 -8.16 -8.67
N ALA A 11 37.30 -8.34 -8.06
CA ALA A 11 37.44 -9.03 -6.78
C ALA A 11 36.78 -8.28 -5.61
N ALA A 12 36.86 -6.94 -5.60
CA ALA A 12 36.22 -6.12 -4.58
C ALA A 12 34.68 -6.16 -4.65
N GLY A 13 34.10 -6.22 -5.86
CA GLY A 13 32.65 -6.31 -6.05
C GLY A 13 32.04 -7.64 -5.58
N VAL A 14 32.74 -8.75 -5.78
CA VAL A 14 32.30 -10.07 -5.32
C VAL A 14 32.31 -10.18 -3.79
N GLY A 15 33.29 -9.59 -3.11
CA GLY A 15 33.36 -9.60 -1.65
C GLY A 15 32.19 -8.87 -0.97
N VAL A 16 31.79 -7.72 -1.52
CA VAL A 16 30.63 -6.95 -1.00
C VAL A 16 29.31 -7.69 -1.30
N GLY A 17 29.20 -8.34 -2.46
CA GLY A 17 28.03 -9.16 -2.79
C GLY A 17 27.87 -10.37 -1.87
N ILE A 18 28.97 -11.08 -1.54
CA ILE A 18 28.94 -12.22 -0.63
C ILE A 18 28.58 -11.78 0.81
N ALA A 19 29.09 -10.62 1.26
CA ALA A 19 28.74 -10.08 2.58
C ALA A 19 27.24 -9.74 2.71
N LEU A 20 26.61 -9.27 1.63
CA LEU A 20 25.17 -8.98 1.59
C LEU A 20 24.30 -10.24 1.52
N VAL A 21 24.78 -11.32 0.89
CA VAL A 21 24.06 -12.61 0.82
C VAL A 21 24.13 -13.37 2.15
N LEU A 22 25.27 -13.27 2.87
CA LEU A 22 25.43 -13.89 4.20
C LEU A 22 24.66 -13.19 5.32
N SER A 23 24.23 -11.94 5.15
CA SER A 23 23.43 -11.25 6.18
C SER A 23 21.92 -11.53 6.11
N CYS A 24 21.46 -12.33 5.14
CA CYS A 24 20.03 -12.71 5.00
C CYS A 24 19.81 -14.22 4.85
N GLY A 25 20.85 -15.04 5.07
CA GLY A 25 20.81 -16.46 4.74
C GLY A 25 21.45 -17.33 5.81
N ASP A 26 20.85 -17.40 6.99
CA ASP A 26 20.94 -18.62 7.79
C ASP A 26 19.72 -18.75 8.71
N ASP A 27 18.68 -19.39 8.19
CA ASP A 27 17.60 -19.95 8.98
C ASP A 27 17.56 -21.45 8.63
N SER A 28 18.53 -22.20 9.17
CA SER A 28 18.47 -23.65 9.28
C SER A 28 19.21 -24.10 10.55
N PRO A 29 18.58 -24.92 11.41
CA PRO A 29 18.99 -25.07 12.79
C PRO A 29 20.15 -26.07 12.93
N GLY A 30 21.24 -25.64 13.56
CA GLY A 30 22.34 -26.51 13.91
C GLY A 30 23.39 -25.79 14.72
N ASP A 31 23.09 -25.50 15.99
CA ASP A 31 24.07 -25.25 17.05
C ASP A 31 25.16 -24.20 16.76
N ALA A 32 24.80 -23.03 16.22
CA ALA A 32 25.66 -21.86 16.27
C ALA A 32 25.25 -21.02 17.48
N ASP A 33 26.12 -20.98 18.50
CA ASP A 33 26.02 -20.11 19.68
C ASP A 33 25.44 -18.75 19.28
N ALA A 34 24.22 -18.48 19.73
CA ALA A 34 23.53 -17.23 19.48
C ALA A 34 24.34 -16.10 20.10
N ALA A 35 25.22 -15.49 19.30
CA ALA A 35 25.71 -14.16 19.57
C ALA A 35 24.47 -13.32 19.87
N VAL A 36 24.45 -12.69 21.04
CA VAL A 36 23.39 -11.79 21.49
C VAL A 36 23.38 -10.61 20.52
N CYS A 37 22.70 -10.78 19.39
CA CYS A 37 22.41 -9.72 18.47
C CYS A 37 21.33 -8.89 19.16
N ASP A 38 21.67 -7.65 19.54
CA ASP A 38 20.71 -6.61 19.93
C ASP A 38 19.91 -6.23 18.68
N CYS A 39 19.05 -7.14 18.23
CA CYS A 39 18.06 -6.84 17.23
C CYS A 39 17.05 -5.88 17.87
N PRO A 40 16.68 -4.78 17.20
CA PRO A 40 15.59 -3.94 17.67
C PRO A 40 14.34 -4.79 17.84
N ALA A 41 13.46 -4.39 18.78
CA ALA A 41 12.21 -5.08 19.01
C ALA A 41 11.48 -5.30 17.67
N ALA A 42 11.06 -6.54 17.42
CA ALA A 42 10.35 -6.89 16.19
C ALA A 42 9.10 -6.01 16.04
N GLU A 43 8.82 -5.58 14.80
CA GLU A 43 7.60 -4.84 14.52
C GLU A 43 6.36 -5.65 14.93
N ALA A 44 5.35 -4.97 15.45
CA ALA A 44 4.11 -5.62 15.84
C ALA A 44 3.46 -6.32 14.63
N PRO A 45 2.95 -7.57 14.78
CA PRO A 45 2.37 -8.32 13.68
C PRO A 45 1.31 -7.53 12.91
N LEU A 46 1.32 -7.60 11.58
CA LEU A 46 0.32 -6.94 10.73
C LEU A 46 -1.07 -7.61 10.80
N ALA A 47 -1.13 -8.87 11.27
CA ALA A 47 -2.36 -9.64 11.35
C ALA A 47 -3.40 -8.91 12.20
N GLY A 48 -4.59 -8.67 11.63
CA GLY A 48 -5.71 -8.00 12.31
C GLY A 48 -5.61 -6.47 12.38
N ARG A 49 -4.53 -5.86 11.88
CA ARG A 49 -4.36 -4.39 11.88
C ARG A 49 -4.79 -3.71 10.59
N VAL A 50 -4.98 -4.46 9.49
CA VAL A 50 -5.52 -3.89 8.25
C VAL A 50 -7.05 -3.95 8.32
N GLN A 51 -7.69 -2.79 8.36
CA GLN A 51 -9.15 -2.67 8.36
C GLN A 51 -9.63 -1.93 7.11
N GLU A 52 -10.84 -2.22 6.66
CA GLU A 52 -11.48 -1.57 5.51
C GLU A 52 -12.67 -0.74 6.01
N PHE A 53 -12.76 0.50 5.53
CA PHE A 53 -13.87 1.42 5.80
C PHE A 53 -14.53 1.77 4.47
N GLU A 54 -15.85 1.91 4.48
CA GLU A 54 -16.66 2.15 3.30
C GLU A 54 -17.67 3.27 3.54
N GLU A 55 -17.85 4.11 2.52
CA GLU A 55 -18.94 5.08 2.45
C GLU A 55 -19.66 4.90 1.10
N THR A 56 -20.99 4.95 1.13
CA THR A 56 -21.83 4.77 -0.06
C THR A 56 -22.79 5.95 -0.18
N ALA A 57 -22.90 6.53 -1.37
CA ALA A 57 -23.90 7.56 -1.61
C ALA A 57 -24.42 7.60 -3.05
N GLU A 58 -25.65 8.09 -3.20
CA GLU A 58 -26.29 8.28 -4.49
C GLU A 58 -25.69 9.47 -5.25
N ILE A 59 -25.41 9.28 -6.54
CA ILE A 59 -24.98 10.32 -7.47
C ILE A 59 -26.17 10.62 -8.36
N ALA A 60 -26.81 11.76 -8.13
CA ALA A 60 -27.99 12.19 -8.85
C ALA A 60 -27.72 12.33 -10.37
N VAL A 61 -28.79 12.24 -11.17
CA VAL A 61 -28.75 12.32 -12.63
C VAL A 61 -28.10 13.61 -13.12
N GLN A 62 -27.21 13.53 -14.10
CA GLN A 62 -26.54 14.70 -14.69
C GLN A 62 -25.80 15.59 -13.68
N THR A 63 -25.27 15.01 -12.59
CA THR A 63 -24.53 15.74 -11.54
C THR A 63 -23.11 15.21 -11.34
N SER A 64 -22.30 16.02 -10.65
CA SER A 64 -20.98 15.64 -10.14
C SER A 64 -21.06 15.52 -8.62
N ARG A 65 -20.55 14.43 -8.06
CA ARG A 65 -20.49 14.25 -6.60
C ARG A 65 -19.13 13.70 -6.19
N ALA A 66 -18.57 14.28 -5.13
CA ALA A 66 -17.43 13.74 -4.41
C ALA A 66 -17.93 13.06 -3.13
N ILE A 67 -17.45 11.84 -2.88
CA ILE A 67 -17.70 11.09 -1.65
C ILE A 67 -16.34 10.71 -1.09
N GLY A 68 -16.17 10.81 0.22
CA GLY A 68 -14.93 10.50 0.90
C GLY A 68 -15.15 9.58 2.09
N VAL A 69 -14.16 8.78 2.40
CA VAL A 69 -14.11 7.94 3.60
C VAL A 69 -12.76 8.13 4.28
N ASP A 70 -12.80 8.26 5.60
CA ASP A 70 -11.63 8.53 6.43
C ASP A 70 -11.10 7.26 7.09
N CYS A 71 -9.78 7.17 7.21
CA CYS A 71 -9.17 6.31 8.21
C CYS A 71 -9.34 6.91 9.62
N PRO A 72 -9.50 6.08 10.67
CA PRO A 72 -9.47 6.55 12.05
C PRO A 72 -8.18 7.31 12.39
N SER A 73 -8.22 8.12 13.45
CA SER A 73 -7.01 8.79 13.96
C SER A 73 -5.93 7.76 14.28
N ASP A 74 -4.67 8.11 13.99
CA ASP A 74 -3.47 7.28 14.17
C ASP A 74 -3.40 6.03 13.26
N ALA A 75 -4.36 5.84 12.35
CA ALA A 75 -4.27 4.84 11.31
C ALA A 75 -3.59 5.40 10.04
N ILE A 76 -2.86 4.54 9.33
CA ILE A 76 -2.15 4.88 8.10
C ILE A 76 -2.98 4.41 6.90
N PRO A 77 -3.40 5.29 5.96
CA PRO A 77 -4.08 4.83 4.76
C PRO A 77 -3.11 4.04 3.88
N LEU A 78 -3.50 2.82 3.54
CA LEU A 78 -2.76 1.94 2.64
C LEU A 78 -3.19 2.10 1.18
N GLY A 79 -4.39 2.63 0.96
CA GLY A 79 -4.97 2.85 -0.35
C GLY A 79 -6.48 2.71 -0.31
N GLY A 80 -7.14 2.94 -1.44
CA GLY A 80 -8.59 2.82 -1.53
C GLY A 80 -9.07 2.46 -2.93
N SER A 81 -10.39 2.41 -3.09
CA SER A 81 -11.04 2.10 -4.37
C SER A 81 -12.35 2.87 -4.51
N CYS A 82 -12.71 3.12 -5.77
CA CYS A 82 -13.96 3.74 -6.17
C CYS A 82 -14.74 2.70 -6.98
N LEU A 83 -15.95 2.35 -6.55
CA LEU A 83 -16.80 1.37 -7.21
C LEU A 83 -18.14 2.03 -7.57
N LEU A 84 -18.83 1.44 -8.54
CA LEU A 84 -20.22 1.74 -8.87
C LEU A 84 -21.03 0.45 -8.71
N ASP A 85 -22.26 0.57 -8.23
CA ASP A 85 -23.20 -0.55 -8.01
C ASP A 85 -23.47 -1.39 -9.26
N GLU A 86 -23.51 -0.76 -10.44
CA GLU A 86 -23.75 -1.45 -11.70
C GLU A 86 -22.90 -0.89 -12.84
N LEU A 87 -22.17 -1.77 -13.54
CA LEU A 87 -21.36 -1.42 -14.72
C LEU A 87 -22.17 -1.47 -16.02
N ALA A 88 -23.50 -1.29 -15.95
CA ALA A 88 -24.37 -1.36 -17.11
C ALA A 88 -24.15 -0.14 -18.02
N ALA A 89 -23.27 -0.33 -19.01
CA ALA A 89 -23.18 0.39 -20.27
C ALA A 89 -23.45 1.90 -20.25
N GLU A 90 -22.91 2.71 -19.34
CA GLU A 90 -23.14 4.16 -19.44
C GLU A 90 -22.11 5.08 -18.75
N ARG A 91 -22.19 6.33 -19.21
CA ARG A 91 -21.20 7.42 -19.20
C ARG A 91 -20.91 8.00 -17.80
N VAL A 92 -20.39 7.19 -16.88
CA VAL A 92 -19.88 7.71 -15.61
C VAL A 92 -18.38 7.94 -15.74
N ASN A 93 -17.96 9.20 -15.65
CA ASN A 93 -16.53 9.52 -15.57
C ASN A 93 -16.09 9.45 -14.11
N LEU A 94 -15.18 8.52 -13.82
CA LEU A 94 -14.49 8.47 -12.54
C LEU A 94 -13.21 9.30 -12.66
N THR A 95 -13.15 10.41 -11.93
CA THR A 95 -11.90 11.15 -11.73
C THR A 95 -11.36 10.74 -10.37
N MET A 96 -10.44 9.78 -10.36
CA MET A 96 -9.89 9.22 -9.12
C MET A 96 -9.16 10.31 -8.32
N ALA A 97 -9.35 10.32 -6.99
CA ALA A 97 -8.85 11.37 -6.11
C ALA A 97 -8.18 10.80 -4.84
N TYR A 98 -7.00 11.33 -4.54
CA TYR A 98 -6.42 11.26 -3.20
C TYR A 98 -6.39 12.70 -2.70
N GLN A 99 -7.00 12.97 -1.54
CA GLN A 99 -7.05 14.32 -0.99
C GLN A 99 -6.66 14.30 0.48
N GLY A 100 -5.35 14.31 0.73
CA GLY A 100 -4.78 14.47 2.07
C GLY A 100 -4.41 13.17 2.77
N SER A 101 -3.92 13.27 4.01
CA SER A 101 -3.20 12.18 4.70
C SER A 101 -4.07 11.07 5.28
N GLN A 102 -5.40 11.20 5.32
CA GLN A 102 -6.30 10.21 5.94
C GLN A 102 -7.59 9.93 5.15
N THR A 103 -7.89 10.72 4.12
CA THR A 103 -9.17 10.63 3.40
C THR A 103 -8.97 10.09 1.99
N TRP A 104 -9.69 9.02 1.66
CA TRP A 104 -9.82 8.56 0.29
C TRP A 104 -11.07 9.17 -0.32
N VAL A 105 -10.94 9.86 -1.46
CA VAL A 105 -12.07 10.57 -2.10
C VAL A 105 -12.28 10.02 -3.50
N CYS A 106 -13.52 9.81 -3.88
CA CYS A 106 -13.87 9.48 -5.25
C CYS A 106 -14.80 10.55 -5.78
N ARG A 107 -14.51 11.02 -6.99
CA ARG A 107 -15.38 11.95 -7.71
C ARG A 107 -15.95 11.26 -8.93
N TRP A 108 -17.27 11.27 -9.01
CA TRP A 108 -18.01 10.76 -10.16
C TRP A 108 -18.79 11.89 -10.82
N ASP A 109 -18.78 11.88 -12.14
CA ASP A 109 -19.71 12.65 -12.96
C ASP A 109 -20.71 11.67 -13.57
N ASN A 110 -21.96 11.71 -13.08
CA ASN A 110 -23.03 10.86 -13.58
C ASN A 110 -23.72 11.53 -14.77
N LEU A 111 -23.42 11.05 -15.98
CA LEU A 111 -24.06 11.53 -17.22
C LEU A 111 -25.23 10.63 -17.67
N SER A 112 -25.59 9.62 -16.86
CA SER A 112 -26.73 8.72 -17.08
C SER A 112 -28.04 9.47 -16.79
N PRO A 113 -29.16 9.09 -17.44
CA PRO A 113 -30.50 9.57 -17.06
C PRO A 113 -31.02 8.94 -15.76
N GLU A 114 -30.27 8.02 -15.14
CA GLU A 114 -30.61 7.34 -13.90
C GLU A 114 -29.62 7.66 -12.77
N PRO A 115 -30.08 7.73 -11.50
CA PRO A 115 -29.18 7.85 -10.37
C PRO A 115 -28.30 6.60 -10.25
N ARG A 116 -27.10 6.76 -9.71
CA ARG A 116 -26.13 5.66 -9.52
C ARG A 116 -25.61 5.65 -8.10
N MET A 117 -25.31 4.49 -7.53
CA MET A 117 -24.66 4.41 -6.22
C MET A 117 -23.15 4.35 -6.39
N GLY A 118 -22.46 5.37 -5.88
CA GLY A 118 -21.01 5.38 -5.75
C GLY A 118 -20.61 4.80 -4.40
N ILE A 119 -19.60 3.92 -4.41
CA ILE A 119 -19.05 3.30 -3.21
C ILE A 119 -17.57 3.67 -3.14
N VAL A 120 -17.15 4.20 -1.99
CA VAL A 120 -15.76 4.55 -1.67
C VAL A 120 -15.26 3.59 -0.61
N ARG A 121 -14.10 2.98 -0.82
CA ARG A 121 -13.42 2.17 0.20
C ARG A 121 -12.03 2.70 0.48
N VAL A 122 -11.61 2.64 1.74
CA VAL A 122 -10.22 2.85 2.15
C VAL A 122 -9.77 1.69 3.03
N ARG A 123 -8.53 1.25 2.83
CA ARG A 123 -7.85 0.30 3.71
C ARG A 123 -6.89 1.07 4.59
N CYS A 124 -6.98 0.84 5.89
CA CYS A 124 -6.19 1.54 6.89
C CYS A 124 -5.39 0.53 7.71
N LEU A 125 -4.13 0.84 7.97
CA LEU A 125 -3.30 0.14 8.95
C LEU A 125 -3.49 0.79 10.31
N MET A 126 -4.13 0.06 11.22
CA MET A 126 -4.35 0.47 12.60
C MET A 126 -3.03 0.42 13.40
N PRO A 127 -2.90 1.27 14.44
CA PRO A 127 -1.77 1.19 15.36
C PRO A 127 -1.70 -0.18 16.03
N ALA A 128 -0.52 -0.56 16.50
CA ALA A 128 -0.38 -1.74 17.35
C ALA A 128 -1.13 -1.51 18.67
N GLN A 129 -1.78 -2.55 19.19
CA GLN A 129 -2.46 -2.55 20.49
C GLN A 129 -1.57 -3.16 21.56
#